data_AF-A0A2E9IIN0-F1
#
_entry.id   AF-A0A2E9IIN0-F1
#
_cell.length_a   1.000
_cell.length_b   1.000
_cell.length_c   1.000
_cell.angle_alpha   90.00
_cell.angle_beta   90.00
_cell.angle_gamma   90.00
#
_symmetry.space_group_name_H-M   'P 1'
#
loop_
_entity.id
_entity.type
_entity.pdbx_description
1 polymer ?
#
loop_
_entity_poly.entity_id
_entity_poly.type
_entity_poly.pdbx_seq_one_letter_code
_entity_poly.pdbx_strand_id
1 'polypeptide(L)'
;MAQPSDFVVDNAAGSVVRTDLNNLFDAISINNGFGSVPTTKYKYMWYADTATGKMSFYKANASDKLDFISLSTGAFFGPNGSAADPSYTFGSSTSTGFFRPNANQIGASCNGFSTAVFKETGIDLAGDLIVQHAAGADSKIEIIAPAAGDDAFIDLVGDTTNADYGLRIRRVGGSSSTATDGPNSNSELLHKGAGALHLNSQDSSSTILFSTVNTPRYQISAVGSLIAQESSVTGSCNTTEIGLFQGRGFGCRSGLSTDSGTSPANAASANQTHLFNFMWDGSDAHFYIDNTRLGNIDSSTTSDYRIKRNVTTLAVDAIERVKNLRPITYQYKDYDIYKQSEAIHEGFIAHEVGEVIPDACKGKKDEGLQIIGIAPIVATLTKALQEAVAKIEVLETKVAALEAG
;
A
#
# COMPACT_ATOMS: atom_id res chain seq x y z
N MET A 1 -45.40 -28.88 -48.56
CA MET A 1 -46.00 -29.17 -47.24
C MET A 1 -47.22 -30.03 -47.51
N ALA A 2 -47.32 -31.22 -46.92
CA ALA A 2 -48.54 -32.02 -47.07
C ALA A 2 -49.72 -31.20 -46.54
N GLN A 3 -50.86 -31.21 -47.25
CA GLN A 3 -52.04 -30.48 -46.78
C GLN A 3 -52.47 -31.05 -45.42
N PRO A 4 -52.78 -30.21 -44.42
CA PRO A 4 -53.47 -30.69 -43.23
C PRO A 4 -54.77 -31.36 -43.68
N SER A 5 -55.07 -32.53 -43.11
CA SER A 5 -56.35 -33.20 -43.33
C SER A 5 -57.48 -32.25 -42.94
N ASP A 6 -58.23 -31.74 -43.90
CA ASP A 6 -59.45 -30.96 -43.68
C ASP A 6 -60.66 -31.86 -43.39
N PHE A 7 -60.46 -33.18 -43.44
CA PHE A 7 -61.46 -34.22 -43.28
C PHE A 7 -62.61 -34.13 -44.31
N VAL A 8 -62.37 -33.43 -45.42
CA VAL A 8 -63.31 -33.33 -46.53
C VAL A 8 -62.95 -34.39 -47.57
N VAL A 9 -63.94 -35.21 -47.91
CA VAL A 9 -63.87 -36.09 -49.07
C VAL A 9 -64.99 -35.63 -49.99
N ASP A 10 -64.61 -34.88 -51.02
CA ASP A 10 -65.59 -34.33 -51.95
C ASP A 10 -66.32 -35.45 -52.68
N ASN A 11 -67.63 -35.26 -52.86
CA ASN A 11 -68.42 -36.20 -53.62
C ASN A 11 -68.10 -36.08 -55.11
N ALA A 12 -67.22 -36.95 -55.60
CA ALA A 12 -66.71 -36.96 -56.97
C ALA A 12 -66.67 -38.39 -57.55
N ALA A 13 -66.08 -38.55 -58.74
CA ALA A 13 -65.86 -39.87 -59.33
C ALA A 13 -65.03 -40.76 -58.38
N GLY A 14 -65.28 -42.08 -58.38
CA GLY A 14 -64.66 -42.99 -57.41
C GLY A 14 -63.12 -43.03 -57.42
N SER A 15 -62.47 -42.65 -58.52
CA SER A 15 -61.01 -42.46 -58.58
C SER A 15 -60.53 -41.21 -57.84
N VAL A 16 -61.32 -40.14 -57.84
CA VAL A 16 -61.06 -38.88 -57.11
C VAL A 16 -61.25 -39.11 -55.62
N VAL A 17 -62.38 -39.70 -55.21
CA VAL A 17 -62.66 -40.07 -53.81
C VAL A 17 -61.56 -40.97 -53.22
N ARG A 18 -61.06 -41.94 -53.99
CA ARG A 18 -59.94 -42.80 -53.56
C ARG A 18 -58.64 -42.01 -53.37
N THR A 19 -58.37 -41.06 -54.26
CA THR A 19 -57.19 -40.21 -54.17
C THR A 19 -57.27 -39.33 -52.93
N ASP A 20 -58.43 -38.73 -52.67
CA ASP A 20 -58.69 -37.91 -51.48
C ASP A 20 -58.53 -38.72 -50.19
N LEU A 21 -59.06 -39.94 -50.14
CA LEU A 21 -58.89 -40.86 -49.00
C LEU A 21 -57.42 -41.24 -48.77
N ASN A 22 -56.66 -41.52 -49.82
CA ASN A 22 -55.24 -41.83 -49.68
C ASN A 22 -54.46 -40.61 -49.15
N ASN A 23 -54.75 -39.42 -49.67
CA ASN A 23 -54.15 -38.18 -49.18
C ASN A 23 -54.52 -37.92 -47.70
N LEU A 24 -55.77 -38.21 -47.31
CA LEU A 24 -56.25 -38.11 -45.94
C LEU A 24 -55.49 -39.06 -45.00
N PHE A 25 -55.38 -40.34 -45.37
CA PHE A 25 -54.67 -41.33 -44.56
C PHE A 25 -53.17 -41.04 -44.46
N ASP A 26 -52.56 -40.56 -45.54
CA ASP A 26 -51.16 -40.10 -45.52
C ASP A 26 -51.00 -38.90 -44.58
N ALA A 27 -51.89 -37.91 -44.63
CA ALA A 27 -51.85 -36.74 -43.74
C ALA A 27 -52.10 -37.10 -42.26
N ILE A 28 -52.98 -38.06 -41.97
CA ILE A 28 -53.22 -38.58 -40.60
C ILE A 28 -52.00 -39.34 -40.08
N SER A 29 -51.39 -40.18 -40.93
CA SER A 29 -50.22 -40.99 -40.55
C SER A 29 -49.00 -40.15 -40.17
N ILE A 30 -48.85 -38.97 -40.77
CA ILE A 30 -47.77 -38.02 -40.45
C ILE A 30 -48.05 -37.28 -39.11
N ASN A 31 -49.31 -37.15 -38.69
CA ASN A 31 -49.65 -36.36 -37.51
C ASN A 31 -49.83 -37.16 -36.20
N ASN A 32 -49.87 -38.49 -36.21
CA ASN A 32 -50.21 -39.28 -35.02
C ASN A 32 -49.47 -40.63 -34.89
N GLY A 33 -48.29 -40.64 -34.25
CA GLY A 33 -47.70 -41.86 -33.69
C GLY A 33 -47.83 -41.92 -32.16
N PHE A 34 -48.17 -43.07 -31.58
CA PHE A 34 -48.27 -43.27 -30.12
C PHE A 34 -47.77 -44.66 -29.69
N GLY A 35 -47.08 -44.75 -28.56
CA GLY A 35 -46.63 -46.01 -27.95
C GLY A 35 -45.15 -46.31 -28.21
N SER A 36 -44.82 -47.52 -28.65
CA SER A 36 -43.46 -47.93 -29.04
C SER A 36 -43.06 -47.42 -30.42
N VAL A 37 -41.76 -47.47 -30.76
CA VAL A 37 -41.23 -46.93 -32.01
C VAL A 37 -41.99 -47.48 -33.22
N PRO A 38 -42.56 -46.62 -34.09
CA PRO A 38 -43.30 -47.07 -35.27
C PRO A 38 -42.43 -47.89 -36.22
N THR A 39 -43.00 -48.96 -36.78
CA THR A 39 -42.36 -49.82 -37.79
C THR A 39 -42.16 -49.09 -39.12
N THR A 40 -43.15 -48.28 -39.52
CA THR A 40 -43.09 -47.36 -40.67
C THR A 40 -42.91 -45.93 -40.18
N LYS A 41 -41.96 -45.18 -40.76
CA LYS A 41 -41.63 -43.82 -40.35
C LYS A 41 -41.78 -42.87 -41.53
N TYR A 42 -42.38 -41.72 -41.27
CA TYR A 42 -42.53 -40.66 -42.27
C TYR A 42 -41.69 -39.45 -41.90
N LYS A 43 -41.31 -38.68 -42.92
CA LYS A 43 -40.63 -37.39 -42.74
C LYS A 43 -41.58 -36.48 -41.96
N TYR A 44 -41.06 -35.79 -40.94
CA TYR A 44 -41.83 -34.80 -40.19
C TYR A 44 -43.00 -35.38 -39.39
N MET A 45 -42.93 -36.66 -39.02
CA MET A 45 -43.97 -37.33 -38.24
C MET A 45 -43.90 -36.98 -36.75
N TRP A 46 -45.04 -36.63 -36.14
CA TRP A 46 -45.16 -36.46 -34.69
C TRP A 46 -45.36 -37.82 -34.00
N TYR A 47 -44.66 -38.04 -32.89
CA TYR A 47 -44.62 -39.33 -32.21
C TYR A 47 -44.50 -39.19 -30.68
N ALA A 48 -45.49 -39.68 -29.96
CA ALA A 48 -45.47 -39.83 -28.50
C ALA A 48 -44.83 -41.17 -28.12
N ASP A 49 -43.56 -41.12 -27.73
CA ASP A 49 -42.76 -42.27 -27.31
C ASP A 49 -42.95 -42.53 -25.81
N THR A 50 -43.81 -43.49 -25.47
CA THR A 50 -44.09 -43.83 -24.06
C THR A 50 -42.96 -44.62 -23.41
N ALA A 51 -42.03 -45.19 -24.19
CA ALA A 51 -40.90 -45.93 -23.65
C ALA A 51 -39.79 -44.99 -23.17
N THR A 52 -39.50 -43.92 -23.93
CA THR A 52 -38.56 -42.87 -23.50
C THR A 52 -39.24 -41.74 -22.73
N GLY A 53 -40.58 -41.70 -22.73
CA GLY A 53 -41.38 -40.68 -22.04
C GLY A 53 -41.37 -39.32 -22.74
N LYS A 54 -41.22 -39.27 -24.07
CA LYS A 54 -41.03 -38.03 -24.82
C LYS A 54 -41.91 -37.92 -26.05
N MET A 55 -42.45 -36.74 -26.29
CA MET A 55 -42.97 -36.34 -27.58
C MET A 55 -41.80 -35.96 -28.51
N SER A 56 -41.82 -36.52 -29.72
CA SER A 56 -40.75 -36.44 -30.70
C SER A 56 -41.27 -36.10 -32.10
N PHE A 57 -40.42 -35.53 -32.94
CA PHE A 57 -40.70 -35.24 -34.34
C PHE A 57 -39.58 -35.81 -35.24
N TYR A 58 -39.94 -36.60 -36.24
CA TYR A 58 -38.95 -37.16 -37.18
C TYR A 58 -38.42 -36.10 -38.16
N LYS A 59 -37.11 -36.09 -38.41
CA LYS A 59 -36.46 -35.17 -39.35
C LYS A 59 -36.73 -35.59 -40.81
N ALA A 60 -36.18 -34.82 -41.75
CA ALA A 60 -36.36 -35.01 -43.19
C ALA A 60 -35.93 -36.38 -43.74
N ASN A 61 -35.10 -37.13 -43.00
CA ASN A 61 -34.63 -38.47 -43.38
C ASN A 61 -35.50 -39.61 -42.82
N ALA A 62 -36.59 -39.30 -42.10
CA ALA A 62 -37.50 -40.27 -41.49
C ALA A 62 -36.83 -41.31 -40.57
N SER A 63 -35.62 -41.02 -40.08
CA SER A 63 -34.82 -41.93 -39.26
C SER A 63 -34.37 -41.25 -37.97
N ASP A 64 -33.85 -40.03 -38.08
CA ASP A 64 -33.51 -39.21 -36.93
C ASP A 64 -34.76 -38.54 -36.37
N LYS A 65 -34.84 -38.46 -35.04
CA LYS A 65 -35.91 -37.73 -34.35
C LYS A 65 -35.33 -36.62 -33.50
N LEU A 66 -36.13 -35.56 -33.32
CA LEU A 66 -35.92 -34.55 -32.29
C LEU A 66 -36.89 -34.85 -31.16
N ASP A 67 -36.38 -35.16 -29.98
CA ASP A 67 -37.17 -35.20 -28.76
C ASP A 67 -37.34 -33.78 -28.26
N PHE A 68 -38.57 -33.33 -27.97
CA PHE A 68 -38.78 -31.91 -27.64
C PHE A 68 -39.64 -31.67 -26.39
N ILE A 69 -40.56 -32.55 -26.00
CA ILE A 69 -41.37 -32.39 -24.77
C ILE A 69 -41.44 -33.70 -23.98
N SER A 70 -41.32 -33.63 -22.66
CA SER A 70 -41.61 -34.74 -21.74
C SER A 70 -43.10 -35.04 -21.69
N LEU A 71 -43.49 -36.31 -21.86
CA LEU A 71 -44.88 -36.75 -21.75
C LEU A 71 -45.40 -36.71 -20.30
N SER A 72 -44.50 -36.76 -19.31
CA SER A 72 -44.88 -36.80 -17.89
C SER A 72 -44.85 -35.42 -17.23
N THR A 73 -43.84 -34.62 -17.55
CA THR A 73 -43.59 -33.33 -16.88
C THR A 73 -43.86 -32.12 -17.76
N GLY A 74 -44.05 -32.31 -19.07
CA GLY A 74 -44.16 -31.21 -20.03
C GLY A 74 -42.85 -30.44 -20.26
N ALA A 75 -41.73 -30.85 -19.66
CA ALA A 75 -40.43 -30.19 -19.81
C ALA A 75 -39.93 -30.25 -21.25
N PHE A 76 -39.35 -29.16 -21.74
CA PHE A 76 -38.75 -29.13 -23.08
C PHE A 76 -37.37 -29.78 -23.08
N PHE A 77 -37.07 -30.55 -24.12
CA PHE A 77 -35.76 -31.15 -24.35
C PHE A 77 -35.08 -30.52 -25.56
N GLY A 78 -33.81 -30.16 -25.39
CA GLY A 78 -32.92 -29.79 -26.49
C GLY A 78 -31.80 -30.83 -26.62
N PRO A 79 -31.22 -31.00 -27.82
CA PRO A 79 -29.97 -31.74 -27.98
C PRO A 79 -28.83 -31.09 -27.18
N ASN A 80 -27.68 -31.74 -27.05
CA ASN A 80 -26.54 -31.14 -26.34
C ASN A 80 -25.95 -29.93 -27.10
N GLY A 81 -25.80 -30.04 -28.42
CA GLY A 81 -25.20 -28.98 -29.24
C GLY A 81 -23.71 -28.75 -28.92
N SER A 82 -23.15 -27.71 -29.50
CA SER A 82 -21.76 -27.27 -29.28
C SER A 82 -21.66 -25.75 -29.32
N ALA A 83 -20.48 -25.19 -29.06
CA ALA A 83 -20.25 -23.76 -29.25
C ALA A 83 -20.47 -23.34 -30.72
N ALA A 84 -19.99 -24.14 -31.68
CA ALA A 84 -20.14 -23.86 -33.11
C ALA A 84 -21.57 -24.07 -33.63
N ASP A 85 -22.35 -24.93 -32.96
CA ASP A 85 -23.72 -25.31 -33.33
C ASP A 85 -24.58 -25.45 -32.05
N PRO A 86 -24.99 -24.33 -31.42
CA PRO A 86 -25.77 -24.38 -30.20
C PRO A 86 -27.18 -24.94 -30.45
N SER A 87 -27.70 -25.70 -29.49
CA SER A 87 -29.01 -26.35 -29.61
C SER A 87 -30.19 -25.37 -29.62
N TYR A 88 -30.00 -24.20 -29.00
CA TYR A 88 -30.97 -23.12 -28.96
C TYR A 88 -30.37 -21.89 -29.63
N THR A 89 -30.72 -21.66 -30.88
CA THR A 89 -30.24 -20.53 -31.69
C THR A 89 -31.29 -19.45 -31.87
N PHE A 90 -30.88 -18.28 -32.35
CA PHE A 90 -31.78 -17.19 -32.73
C PHE A 90 -31.89 -17.08 -34.25
N GLY A 91 -33.01 -16.58 -34.76
CA GLY A 91 -33.41 -16.76 -36.17
C GLY A 91 -32.35 -16.43 -37.23
N SER A 92 -31.62 -15.32 -37.07
CA SER A 92 -30.58 -14.90 -38.04
C SER A 92 -29.17 -15.38 -37.70
N SER A 93 -28.95 -16.07 -36.58
CA SER A 93 -27.64 -16.57 -36.17
C SER A 93 -27.74 -18.01 -35.68
N THR A 94 -27.25 -18.93 -36.51
CA THR A 94 -27.11 -20.35 -36.15
C THR A 94 -25.93 -20.61 -35.22
N SER A 95 -25.10 -19.61 -34.93
CA SER A 95 -23.88 -19.72 -34.14
C SER A 95 -23.93 -18.88 -32.85
N THR A 96 -25.08 -18.27 -32.54
CA THR A 96 -25.32 -17.56 -31.27
C THR A 96 -26.49 -18.23 -30.58
N GLY A 97 -26.30 -18.63 -29.32
CA GLY A 97 -27.29 -19.46 -28.65
C GLY A 97 -26.83 -20.11 -27.36
N PHE A 98 -27.58 -21.12 -26.92
CA PHE A 98 -27.25 -21.95 -25.76
C PHE A 98 -27.01 -23.40 -26.16
N PHE A 99 -26.05 -24.03 -25.49
CA PHE A 99 -25.69 -25.44 -25.65
C PHE A 99 -25.37 -26.08 -24.31
N ARG A 100 -25.24 -27.39 -24.26
CA ARG A 100 -24.87 -28.17 -23.08
C ARG A 100 -23.50 -28.81 -23.31
N PRO A 101 -22.40 -28.22 -22.78
CA PRO A 101 -21.05 -28.75 -22.97
C PRO A 101 -20.83 -30.09 -22.27
N ASN A 102 -21.40 -30.27 -21.06
CA ASN A 102 -21.26 -31.47 -20.23
C ASN A 102 -22.52 -31.71 -19.37
N ALA A 103 -22.50 -32.72 -18.51
CA ALA A 103 -23.51 -32.89 -17.48
C ALA A 103 -23.55 -31.68 -16.53
N ASN A 104 -24.75 -31.24 -16.14
CA ASN A 104 -24.99 -30.15 -15.18
C ASN A 104 -24.41 -28.79 -15.57
N GLN A 105 -24.29 -28.51 -16.88
CA GLN A 105 -23.74 -27.25 -17.39
C GLN A 105 -24.59 -26.65 -18.52
N ILE A 106 -24.58 -25.33 -18.63
CA ILE A 106 -25.16 -24.59 -19.77
C ILE A 106 -24.07 -23.67 -20.31
N GLY A 107 -23.79 -23.76 -21.60
CA GLY A 107 -22.88 -22.89 -22.32
C GLY A 107 -23.64 -21.83 -23.12
N ALA A 108 -23.17 -20.60 -23.09
CA ALA A 108 -23.55 -19.55 -24.03
C ALA A 108 -22.53 -19.52 -25.17
N SER A 109 -23.03 -19.46 -26.40
CA SER A 109 -22.23 -19.27 -27.60
C SER A 109 -22.55 -17.94 -28.25
N CYS A 110 -21.51 -17.23 -28.66
CA CYS A 110 -21.61 -16.05 -29.53
C CYS A 110 -20.67 -16.23 -30.71
N ASN A 111 -21.20 -16.12 -31.93
CA ASN A 111 -20.42 -16.24 -33.17
C ASN A 111 -19.60 -17.56 -33.24
N GLY A 112 -20.14 -18.65 -32.70
CA GLY A 112 -19.53 -19.98 -32.74
C GLY A 112 -18.51 -20.26 -31.63
N PHE A 113 -18.28 -19.31 -30.72
CA PHE A 113 -17.35 -19.45 -29.60
C PHE A 113 -18.09 -19.57 -28.28
N SER A 114 -17.59 -20.45 -27.39
CA SER A 114 -18.09 -20.55 -26.02
C SER A 114 -17.65 -19.31 -25.23
N THR A 115 -18.58 -18.43 -24.86
CA THR A 115 -18.27 -17.18 -24.15
C THR A 115 -18.48 -17.30 -22.64
N ALA A 116 -19.42 -18.14 -22.21
CA ALA A 116 -19.66 -18.42 -20.79
C ALA A 116 -20.13 -19.87 -20.60
N VAL A 117 -19.70 -20.53 -19.53
CA VAL A 117 -20.24 -21.82 -19.09
C VAL A 117 -20.67 -21.73 -17.64
N PHE A 118 -21.97 -21.89 -17.42
CA PHE A 118 -22.58 -21.97 -16.10
C PHE A 118 -22.48 -23.40 -15.58
N LYS A 119 -21.98 -23.57 -14.35
CA LYS A 119 -21.72 -24.85 -13.69
C LYS A 119 -22.15 -24.78 -12.23
N GLU A 120 -22.20 -25.94 -11.58
CA GLU A 120 -22.47 -26.03 -10.14
C GLU A 120 -21.45 -25.25 -9.29
N THR A 121 -20.18 -25.21 -9.73
CA THR A 121 -19.09 -24.56 -8.99
C THR A 121 -18.90 -23.08 -9.34
N GLY A 122 -19.67 -22.53 -10.28
CA GLY A 122 -19.54 -21.13 -10.71
C GLY A 122 -19.71 -20.93 -12.22
N ILE A 123 -19.05 -19.89 -12.74
CA ILE A 123 -19.13 -19.49 -14.14
C ILE A 123 -17.72 -19.41 -14.71
N ASP A 124 -17.46 -20.13 -15.79
CA ASP A 124 -16.27 -19.92 -16.61
C ASP A 124 -16.60 -18.84 -17.65
N LEU A 125 -15.86 -17.72 -17.65
CA LEU A 125 -15.97 -16.68 -18.68
C LEU A 125 -14.76 -16.75 -19.62
N ALA A 126 -15.03 -16.79 -20.93
CA ALA A 126 -14.01 -16.69 -21.95
C ALA A 126 -13.91 -15.23 -22.41
N GLY A 127 -13.13 -14.43 -21.69
CA GLY A 127 -12.92 -13.00 -21.94
C GLY A 127 -13.07 -12.15 -20.68
N ASP A 128 -13.39 -10.87 -20.88
CA ASP A 128 -13.50 -9.88 -19.81
C ASP A 128 -14.85 -9.94 -19.09
N LEU A 129 -14.84 -9.68 -17.78
CA LEU A 129 -16.04 -9.35 -17.02
C LEU A 129 -16.16 -7.83 -16.93
N ILE A 130 -17.18 -7.26 -17.59
CA ILE A 130 -17.51 -5.84 -17.51
C ILE A 130 -18.74 -5.67 -16.61
N VAL A 131 -18.58 -4.99 -15.48
CA VAL A 131 -19.68 -4.66 -14.56
C VAL A 131 -19.98 -3.18 -14.68
N GLN A 132 -21.05 -2.86 -15.42
CA GLN A 132 -21.51 -1.50 -15.65
C GLN A 132 -22.97 -1.36 -15.27
N HIS A 133 -23.27 -0.34 -14.47
CA HIS A 133 -24.62 0.07 -14.12
C HIS A 133 -25.03 1.34 -14.87
N ALA A 134 -26.31 1.69 -14.80
CA ALA A 134 -26.85 2.87 -15.47
C ALA A 134 -26.25 4.17 -14.91
N ALA A 135 -26.26 5.23 -15.71
CA ALA A 135 -25.78 6.54 -15.28
C ALA A 135 -26.49 7.00 -13.99
N GLY A 136 -25.71 7.50 -13.03
CA GLY A 136 -26.21 7.96 -11.73
C GLY A 136 -26.31 6.89 -10.64
N ALA A 137 -25.77 5.69 -10.86
CA ALA A 137 -25.74 4.64 -9.84
C ALA A 137 -24.42 3.85 -9.85
N ASP A 138 -24.11 3.24 -8.71
CA ASP A 138 -22.84 2.53 -8.51
C ASP A 138 -22.81 1.17 -9.23
N SER A 139 -21.65 0.81 -9.77
CA SER A 139 -21.36 -0.54 -10.26
C SER A 139 -20.61 -1.29 -9.17
N LYS A 140 -21.04 -2.52 -8.83
CA LYS A 140 -20.45 -3.28 -7.73
C LYS A 140 -20.15 -4.73 -8.09
N ILE A 141 -19.01 -5.22 -7.60
CA ILE A 141 -18.73 -6.64 -7.44
C ILE A 141 -18.74 -6.91 -5.94
N GLU A 142 -19.64 -7.79 -5.50
CA GLU A 142 -19.80 -8.13 -4.09
C GLU A 142 -19.45 -9.60 -3.91
N ILE A 143 -18.51 -9.89 -3.02
CA ILE A 143 -18.06 -11.26 -2.69
C ILE A 143 -18.48 -11.53 -1.26
N ILE A 144 -19.40 -12.48 -1.11
CA ILE A 144 -20.04 -12.77 0.17
C ILE A 144 -19.63 -14.17 0.61
N ALA A 145 -19.00 -14.24 1.78
CA ALA A 145 -18.80 -15.47 2.53
C ALA A 145 -19.96 -15.58 3.55
N PRO A 146 -20.95 -16.47 3.33
CA PRO A 146 -22.22 -16.42 4.08
C PRO A 146 -22.13 -17.02 5.48
N ALA A 147 -21.09 -17.81 5.79
CA ALA A 147 -20.89 -18.40 7.10
C ALA A 147 -19.78 -17.68 7.88
N ALA A 148 -19.92 -17.63 9.21
CA ALA A 148 -18.83 -17.20 10.08
C ALA A 148 -17.66 -18.17 9.94
N GLY A 149 -16.43 -17.65 9.89
CA GLY A 149 -15.23 -18.47 9.69
C GLY A 149 -14.66 -18.47 8.27
N ASP A 150 -15.47 -18.09 7.27
CA ASP A 150 -15.10 -18.14 5.85
C ASP A 150 -14.45 -16.83 5.38
N ASP A 151 -13.40 -16.94 4.57
CA ASP A 151 -12.76 -15.79 3.91
C ASP A 151 -13.59 -15.36 2.69
N ALA A 152 -13.70 -14.05 2.45
CA ALA A 152 -14.15 -13.49 1.17
C ALA A 152 -12.97 -12.83 0.46
N PHE A 153 -12.63 -13.26 -0.76
CA PHE A 153 -11.40 -12.81 -1.41
C PHE A 153 -11.46 -12.81 -2.94
N ILE A 154 -10.50 -12.08 -3.51
CA ILE A 154 -10.13 -12.11 -4.93
C ILE A 154 -8.71 -12.62 -5.03
N ASP A 155 -8.51 -13.61 -5.88
CA ASP A 155 -7.19 -14.16 -6.19
C ASP A 155 -6.77 -13.85 -7.61
N LEU A 156 -5.49 -13.49 -7.74
CA LEU A 156 -4.82 -13.36 -9.01
C LEU A 156 -3.70 -14.41 -9.08
N VAL A 157 -3.84 -15.32 -10.04
CA VAL A 157 -2.91 -16.42 -10.29
C VAL A 157 -2.36 -16.28 -11.70
N GLY A 158 -1.05 -16.08 -11.81
CA GLY A 158 -0.34 -15.97 -13.09
C GLY A 158 0.69 -17.08 -13.33
N ASP A 159 0.80 -18.03 -12.40
CA ASP A 159 1.83 -19.07 -12.42
C ASP A 159 1.34 -20.38 -11.77
N THR A 160 2.09 -21.47 -11.98
CA THR A 160 1.79 -22.80 -11.42
C THR A 160 2.51 -23.09 -10.10
N THR A 161 3.43 -22.22 -9.67
CA THR A 161 4.23 -22.39 -8.44
C THR A 161 3.43 -21.96 -7.21
N ASN A 162 2.71 -20.84 -7.32
CA ASN A 162 1.78 -20.30 -6.34
C ASN A 162 0.34 -20.59 -6.78
N ALA A 163 0.00 -21.88 -6.96
CA ALA A 163 -1.28 -22.32 -7.52
C ALA A 163 -2.52 -21.88 -6.74
N ASP A 164 -2.37 -21.46 -5.47
CA ASP A 164 -3.43 -20.87 -4.66
C ASP A 164 -3.65 -19.39 -5.02
N TYR A 165 -2.63 -18.53 -4.80
CA TYR A 165 -2.63 -17.12 -5.21
C TYR A 165 -1.22 -16.57 -5.34
N GLY A 166 -0.99 -15.69 -6.33
CA GLY A 166 0.17 -14.79 -6.38
C GLY A 166 -0.11 -13.48 -5.65
N LEU A 167 -1.31 -12.93 -5.82
CA LEU A 167 -1.83 -11.77 -5.09
C LEU A 167 -3.26 -12.05 -4.61
N ARG A 168 -3.53 -11.76 -3.34
CA ARG A 168 -4.86 -11.92 -2.72
C ARG A 168 -5.30 -10.62 -2.06
N ILE A 169 -6.54 -10.23 -2.32
CA ILE A 169 -7.26 -9.19 -1.56
C ILE A 169 -8.33 -9.92 -0.77
N ARG A 170 -8.28 -9.87 0.56
CA ARG A 170 -9.20 -10.67 1.39
C ARG A 170 -9.76 -9.96 2.60
N ARG A 171 -10.98 -10.37 2.94
CA ARG A 171 -11.62 -10.22 4.24
C ARG A 171 -11.47 -11.58 4.95
N VAL A 172 -10.67 -11.61 6.02
CA VAL A 172 -10.30 -12.84 6.73
C VAL A 172 -11.47 -13.36 7.56
N GLY A 173 -11.79 -14.64 7.47
CA GLY A 173 -12.69 -15.35 8.37
C GLY A 173 -11.93 -16.04 9.53
N GLY A 174 -12.66 -16.48 10.54
CA GLY A 174 -12.22 -17.13 11.78
C GLY A 174 -11.22 -18.28 11.71
N SER A 175 -11.00 -18.86 10.54
CA SER A 175 -10.13 -20.04 10.37
C SER A 175 -8.65 -19.71 10.13
N SER A 176 -8.28 -18.43 9.95
CA SER A 176 -6.90 -17.97 9.76
C SER A 176 -6.13 -17.77 11.08
N SER A 177 -4.81 -17.98 11.09
CA SER A 177 -3.94 -17.68 12.25
C SER A 177 -3.88 -16.19 12.62
N THR A 178 -4.41 -15.31 11.77
CA THR A 178 -4.60 -13.87 12.00
C THR A 178 -6.05 -13.48 12.25
N ALA A 179 -6.96 -14.46 12.42
CA ALA A 179 -8.39 -14.21 12.44
C ALA A 179 -8.87 -13.57 13.74
N THR A 180 -9.62 -12.49 13.58
CA THR A 180 -10.70 -12.09 14.48
C THR A 180 -12.00 -12.50 13.79
N ASP A 181 -12.90 -13.22 14.46
CA ASP A 181 -14.19 -13.60 13.87
C ASP A 181 -15.22 -12.46 14.01
N GLY A 182 -16.11 -12.32 13.02
CA GLY A 182 -17.25 -11.41 13.06
C GLY A 182 -16.97 -9.96 12.58
N PRO A 183 -17.67 -8.93 13.10
CA PRO A 183 -17.63 -7.58 12.53
C PRO A 183 -16.22 -6.95 12.51
N ASN A 184 -15.34 -7.44 13.38
CA ASN A 184 -13.98 -6.94 13.57
C ASN A 184 -12.92 -7.77 12.85
N SER A 185 -13.32 -8.64 11.91
CA SER A 185 -12.36 -9.43 11.16
C SER A 185 -11.28 -8.56 10.49
N ASN A 186 -10.14 -9.12 10.11
CA ASN A 186 -9.08 -8.37 9.42
C ASN A 186 -9.28 -8.26 7.90
N SER A 187 -8.77 -7.20 7.29
CA SER A 187 -8.69 -7.01 5.83
C SER A 187 -7.23 -6.95 5.40
N GLU A 188 -6.87 -7.68 4.34
CA GLU A 188 -5.48 -7.90 3.96
C GLU A 188 -5.26 -7.77 2.43
N LEU A 189 -4.09 -7.24 2.07
CA LEU A 189 -3.50 -7.30 0.73
C LEU A 189 -2.23 -8.13 0.82
N LEU A 190 -2.23 -9.32 0.22
CA LEU A 190 -1.18 -10.32 0.37
C LEU A 190 -0.48 -10.59 -0.96
N HIS A 191 0.84 -10.47 -0.97
CA HIS A 191 1.70 -10.77 -2.12
C HIS A 191 2.59 -11.97 -1.84
N LYS A 192 2.66 -12.91 -2.78
CA LYS A 192 3.51 -14.11 -2.73
C LYS A 192 4.49 -14.13 -3.89
N GLY A 193 5.67 -14.71 -3.62
CA GLY A 193 6.79 -14.77 -4.57
C GLY A 193 7.86 -13.72 -4.28
N ALA A 194 8.97 -13.81 -5.03
CA ALA A 194 10.16 -12.97 -4.82
C ALA A 194 10.10 -11.60 -5.54
N GLY A 195 9.07 -11.36 -6.35
CA GLY A 195 8.81 -10.04 -6.94
C GLY A 195 8.40 -9.02 -5.88
N ALA A 196 8.43 -7.72 -6.22
CA ALA A 196 8.01 -6.67 -5.30
C ALA A 196 6.48 -6.43 -5.36
N LEU A 197 5.87 -6.14 -4.21
CA LEU A 197 4.52 -5.58 -4.14
C LEU A 197 4.61 -4.08 -4.42
N HIS A 198 4.12 -3.63 -5.57
CA HIS A 198 4.10 -2.21 -5.93
C HIS A 198 2.79 -1.55 -5.49
N LEU A 199 2.89 -0.50 -4.68
CA LEU A 199 1.80 0.46 -4.42
C LEU A 199 2.24 1.78 -5.07
N ASN A 200 1.66 2.14 -6.21
CA ASN A 200 2.15 3.24 -7.05
C ASN A 200 0.98 4.06 -7.64
N SER A 201 1.10 5.39 -7.62
CA SER A 201 0.26 6.32 -8.37
C SER A 201 0.96 6.75 -9.67
N GLN A 202 0.29 6.63 -10.82
CA GLN A 202 0.95 6.79 -12.13
C GLN A 202 1.11 8.24 -12.60
N ASP A 203 0.30 9.18 -12.08
CA ASP A 203 0.36 10.59 -12.51
C ASP A 203 1.39 11.38 -11.71
N SER A 204 2.07 12.33 -12.38
CA SER A 204 3.21 13.08 -11.85
C SER A 204 2.90 13.97 -10.64
N SER A 205 1.63 14.22 -10.35
CA SER A 205 1.17 15.00 -9.19
C SER A 205 0.52 14.15 -8.10
N SER A 206 0.39 12.84 -8.32
CA SER A 206 -0.34 11.96 -7.43
C SER A 206 0.49 11.52 -6.23
N THR A 207 -0.18 11.26 -5.13
CA THR A 207 0.41 10.93 -3.83
C THR A 207 -0.18 9.64 -3.32
N ILE A 208 0.59 8.90 -2.51
CA ILE A 208 0.09 7.69 -1.84
C ILE A 208 -0.23 8.07 -0.41
N LEU A 209 -1.49 7.96 -0.01
CA LEU A 209 -1.96 8.32 1.34
C LEU A 209 -2.30 7.09 2.16
N PHE A 210 -1.92 7.13 3.43
CA PHE A 210 -2.35 6.19 4.46
C PHE A 210 -3.14 6.96 5.51
N SER A 211 -4.43 6.66 5.63
CA SER A 211 -5.39 7.43 6.42
C SER A 211 -6.12 6.55 7.44
N THR A 212 -6.56 7.15 8.54
CA THR A 212 -7.54 6.54 9.46
C THR A 212 -8.81 7.39 9.46
N VAL A 213 -9.96 6.76 9.27
CA VAL A 213 -11.23 7.46 9.00
C VAL A 213 -11.06 8.34 7.77
N ASN A 214 -10.99 9.66 7.92
CA ASN A 214 -10.78 10.63 6.84
C ASN A 214 -9.57 11.54 7.11
N THR A 215 -8.66 11.12 7.99
CA THR A 215 -7.45 11.90 8.33
C THR A 215 -6.20 11.17 7.84
N PRO A 216 -5.43 11.76 6.91
CA PRO A 216 -4.12 11.24 6.51
C PRO A 216 -3.19 11.17 7.73
N ARG A 217 -2.49 10.05 7.88
CA ARG A 217 -1.47 9.83 8.92
C ARG A 217 -0.07 9.77 8.33
N TYR A 218 0.04 9.19 7.13
CA TYR A 218 1.28 9.19 6.34
C TYR A 218 0.97 9.44 4.88
N GLN A 219 1.92 10.04 4.17
CA GLN A 219 1.84 10.26 2.74
C GLN A 219 3.22 10.07 2.09
N ILE A 220 3.26 9.49 0.90
CA ILE A 220 4.39 9.61 -0.01
C ILE A 220 4.03 10.67 -1.05
N SER A 221 4.77 11.78 -1.05
CA SER A 221 4.56 12.88 -2.00
C SER A 221 5.01 12.49 -3.42
N ALA A 222 4.55 13.25 -4.42
CA ALA A 222 4.96 13.05 -5.81
C ALA A 222 6.48 13.22 -6.03
N VAL A 223 7.18 13.91 -5.11
CA VAL A 223 8.64 14.07 -5.14
C VAL A 223 9.38 12.98 -4.34
N GLY A 224 8.67 11.97 -3.85
CA GLY A 224 9.22 10.81 -3.15
C GLY A 224 9.46 11.01 -1.65
N SER A 225 8.98 12.10 -1.05
CA SER A 225 9.12 12.33 0.39
C SER A 225 8.07 11.54 1.16
N LEU A 226 8.50 10.76 2.16
CA LEU A 226 7.60 10.22 3.18
C LEU A 226 7.32 11.31 4.22
N ILE A 227 6.05 11.67 4.37
CA ILE A 227 5.58 12.74 5.24
C ILE A 227 4.63 12.11 6.26
N ALA A 228 4.96 12.21 7.55
CA ALA A 228 3.98 11.98 8.60
C ALA A 228 3.03 13.17 8.62
N GLN A 229 1.74 12.92 8.39
CA GLN A 229 0.70 13.94 8.44
C GLN A 229 0.18 14.03 9.87
N GLU A 230 0.06 15.26 10.39
CA GLU A 230 -0.28 15.53 11.80
C GLU A 230 -1.54 14.77 12.23
N SER A 231 -1.33 13.78 13.09
CA SER A 231 -2.29 13.35 14.07
C SER A 231 -1.71 13.62 15.44
N SER A 232 -2.09 14.74 16.05
CA SER A 232 -1.82 15.02 17.47
C SER A 232 -0.36 14.91 17.91
N VAL A 233 0.59 15.44 17.14
CA VAL A 233 1.76 16.05 17.77
C VAL A 233 1.33 17.48 18.09
N THR A 234 1.05 17.75 19.36
CA THR A 234 0.72 19.09 19.84
C THR A 234 1.94 19.98 19.67
N GLY A 235 2.07 20.61 18.50
CA GLY A 235 3.21 21.44 18.13
C GLY A 235 3.19 21.74 16.63
N SER A 236 2.42 22.75 16.27
CA SER A 236 2.16 23.22 14.91
C SER A 236 3.39 23.24 13.99
N CYS A 237 3.42 22.35 13.00
CA CYS A 237 4.22 22.54 11.79
C CYS A 237 3.46 23.49 10.85
N ASN A 238 3.80 24.78 10.90
CA ASN A 238 3.22 25.78 10.01
C ASN A 238 3.55 25.46 8.54
N THR A 239 2.62 25.78 7.65
CA THR A 239 2.63 25.42 6.22
C THR A 239 3.63 26.22 5.37
N THR A 240 4.70 26.75 5.96
CA THR A 240 5.76 27.51 5.29
C THR A 240 7.16 26.98 5.56
N GLU A 241 7.31 25.99 6.44
CA GLU A 241 8.59 25.34 6.73
C GLU A 241 8.50 23.87 6.35
N ILE A 242 9.28 23.51 5.33
CA ILE A 242 9.35 22.16 4.78
C ILE A 242 9.80 21.22 5.91
N GLY A 243 8.89 20.36 6.37
CA GLY A 243 9.25 19.12 7.04
C GLY A 243 10.05 18.26 6.07
N LEU A 244 11.36 18.49 6.02
CA LEU A 244 12.28 17.68 5.24
C LEU A 244 12.50 16.35 5.95
N PHE A 245 12.35 15.25 5.23
CA PHE A 245 13.08 14.03 5.55
C PHE A 245 13.88 13.63 4.33
N GLN A 246 15.21 13.72 4.37
CA GLN A 246 16.04 13.17 3.29
C GLN A 246 17.31 12.46 3.79
N GLY A 247 17.30 11.12 3.62
CA GLY A 247 18.47 10.37 3.15
C GLY A 247 19.26 9.53 4.15
N ARG A 248 19.11 8.19 4.03
CA ARG A 248 20.01 7.06 4.36
C ARG A 248 20.86 7.08 5.65
N GLY A 249 20.46 7.81 6.68
CA GLY A 249 20.84 7.49 8.06
C GLY A 249 20.38 8.49 9.11
N PHE A 250 19.47 8.07 9.99
CA PHE A 250 19.53 8.45 11.41
C PHE A 250 19.68 7.17 12.24
N GLY A 251 20.87 6.56 12.14
CA GLY A 251 21.28 5.52 13.07
C GLY A 251 21.86 6.15 14.32
N CYS A 252 21.04 6.56 15.28
CA CYS A 252 21.48 6.62 16.66
C CYS A 252 21.27 5.21 17.23
N ARG A 253 22.37 4.52 17.55
CA ARG A 253 22.37 3.29 18.35
C ARG A 253 21.31 3.44 19.44
N SER A 254 20.36 2.50 19.56
CA SER A 254 19.63 2.27 20.82
C SER A 254 20.69 2.37 21.90
N GLY A 255 20.55 3.31 22.84
CA GLY A 255 21.50 3.49 23.93
C GLY A 255 21.61 2.20 24.72
N LEU A 256 22.43 1.25 24.25
CA LEU A 256 22.92 0.16 25.04
C LEU A 256 23.95 0.83 25.92
N SER A 257 23.52 1.30 27.09
CA SER A 257 24.43 1.52 28.20
C SER A 257 25.18 0.20 28.38
N THR A 258 26.44 0.17 27.98
CA THR A 258 27.37 -0.86 28.43
C THR A 258 28.09 -0.45 29.71
N ASP A 259 27.78 0.74 30.25
CA ASP A 259 28.39 1.25 31.48
C ASP A 259 27.36 1.29 32.62
N SER A 260 26.94 0.11 33.04
CA SER A 260 27.00 -0.21 34.46
C SER A 260 26.99 -1.73 34.62
N GLY A 261 28.17 -2.26 34.95
CA GLY A 261 28.25 -3.56 35.58
C GLY A 261 27.28 -3.60 36.76
N THR A 262 26.62 -4.75 36.91
CA THR A 262 25.61 -5.09 37.94
C THR A 262 24.18 -4.64 37.64
N SER A 263 23.46 -5.45 36.87
CA SER A 263 22.00 -5.55 37.01
C SER A 263 21.66 -6.52 38.13
N PRO A 264 20.86 -6.12 39.13
CA PRO A 264 19.89 -7.01 39.73
C PRO A 264 18.49 -6.55 39.33
N ALA A 265 17.90 -7.31 38.41
CA ALA A 265 16.52 -7.80 38.47
C ALA A 265 15.49 -6.97 39.27
N ASN A 266 15.15 -5.76 38.82
CA ASN A 266 13.81 -5.15 38.88
C ASN A 266 13.92 -3.66 38.52
N ALA A 267 13.86 -3.33 37.24
CA ALA A 267 13.65 -1.95 36.82
C ALA A 267 12.77 -1.94 35.58
N ALA A 268 11.46 -1.86 35.80
CA ALA A 268 10.49 -1.46 34.79
C ALA A 268 10.65 0.03 34.37
N SER A 269 11.88 0.56 34.30
CA SER A 269 12.14 2.00 34.17
C SER A 269 13.60 2.35 33.75
N ALA A 270 14.16 1.80 32.67
CA ALA A 270 15.45 2.30 32.17
C ALA A 270 15.72 2.18 30.66
N ASN A 271 14.70 1.99 29.82
CA ASN A 271 14.78 2.35 28.41
C ASN A 271 14.32 3.81 28.25
N GLN A 272 15.05 4.77 28.81
CA GLN A 272 14.78 6.17 28.53
C GLN A 272 15.35 6.48 27.14
N THR A 273 14.49 6.42 26.12
CA THR A 273 14.83 6.88 24.78
C THR A 273 14.96 8.40 24.83
N HIS A 274 16.19 8.90 24.82
CA HIS A 274 16.42 10.33 24.74
C HIS A 274 16.20 10.81 23.30
N LEU A 275 15.36 11.83 23.11
CA LEU A 275 15.18 12.48 21.81
C LEU A 275 16.33 13.47 21.59
N PHE A 276 16.92 13.56 20.41
CA PHE A 276 17.85 14.65 20.10
C PHE A 276 17.34 15.48 18.93
N ASN A 277 17.63 16.78 18.96
CA ASN A 277 17.18 17.71 17.95
C ASN A 277 18.23 18.78 17.66
N PHE A 278 18.34 19.19 16.39
CA PHE A 278 19.03 20.41 15.98
C PHE A 278 17.98 21.47 15.64
N MET A 279 17.88 22.52 16.46
CA MET A 279 16.89 23.57 16.30
C MET A 279 17.56 24.88 15.90
N TRP A 280 17.12 25.50 14.81
CA TRP A 280 17.56 26.84 14.40
C TRP A 280 16.61 27.88 14.99
N ASP A 281 17.10 28.79 15.82
CA ASP A 281 16.27 29.83 16.46
C ASP A 281 16.27 31.18 15.71
N GLY A 282 16.91 31.23 14.55
CA GLY A 282 17.13 32.47 13.79
C GLY A 282 18.55 33.04 13.93
N SER A 283 19.33 32.62 14.91
CA SER A 283 20.71 33.09 15.14
C SER A 283 21.72 31.95 15.23
N ASP A 284 21.41 30.88 15.96
CA ASP A 284 22.29 29.73 16.13
C ASP A 284 21.54 28.41 15.98
N ALA A 285 22.27 27.36 15.57
CA ALA A 285 21.78 25.99 15.61
C ALA A 285 22.04 25.42 17.01
N HIS A 286 20.99 25.08 17.74
CA HIS A 286 21.04 24.49 19.07
C HIS A 286 21.02 22.96 18.99
N PHE A 287 21.80 22.30 19.84
CA PHE A 287 21.72 20.86 20.06
C PHE A 287 20.95 20.58 21.35
N TYR A 288 19.81 19.90 21.22
CA TYR A 288 18.97 19.46 22.32
C TYR A 288 19.07 17.95 22.50
N ILE A 289 19.04 17.53 23.76
CA ILE A 289 18.69 16.16 24.16
C ILE A 289 17.50 16.27 25.13
N ASP A 290 16.40 15.60 24.83
CA ASP A 290 15.10 15.78 25.44
C ASP A 290 14.71 17.26 25.48
N ASN A 291 14.46 17.80 26.69
CA ASN A 291 14.15 19.20 26.90
C ASN A 291 15.39 20.03 27.29
N THR A 292 16.58 19.41 27.26
CA THR A 292 17.84 20.00 27.69
C THR A 292 18.61 20.53 26.50
N ARG A 293 18.89 21.84 26.50
CA ARG A 293 19.86 22.42 25.56
C ARG A 293 21.26 22.06 26.02
N LEU A 294 21.93 21.17 25.28
CA LEU A 294 23.32 20.80 25.55
C LEU A 294 24.31 21.86 25.11
N GLY A 295 24.00 22.56 24.02
CA GLY A 295 24.82 23.63 23.52
C GLY A 295 24.41 24.07 22.13
N ASN A 296 25.33 24.75 21.46
CA ASN A 296 25.15 25.25 20.11
C ASN A 296 26.13 24.55 19.18
N ILE A 297 25.72 24.29 17.94
CA ILE A 297 26.68 24.18 16.84
C ILE A 297 27.15 25.62 16.59
N ASP A 298 28.22 25.97 17.27
CA ASP A 298 28.67 27.35 17.40
C ASP A 298 29.13 27.93 16.06
N SER A 299 28.34 28.88 15.54
CA SER A 299 28.66 29.67 14.36
C SER A 299 29.93 30.51 14.55
N SER A 300 30.34 30.79 15.80
CA SER A 300 31.52 31.58 16.14
C SER A 300 32.86 30.88 15.86
N THR A 301 32.85 29.56 15.63
CA THR A 301 34.00 28.83 15.08
C THR A 301 34.18 29.05 13.57
N THR A 302 33.13 29.51 12.88
CA THR A 302 33.23 29.88 11.46
C THR A 302 33.93 31.23 11.36
N SER A 303 35.15 31.22 10.85
CA SER A 303 36.02 32.40 10.77
C SER A 303 36.52 32.65 9.34
N ASP A 304 35.60 32.88 8.41
CA ASP A 304 35.92 33.22 7.02
C ASP A 304 35.91 34.76 6.81
N TYR A 305 36.78 35.29 5.94
CA TYR A 305 36.83 36.74 5.67
C TYR A 305 35.53 37.26 5.04
N ARG A 306 34.77 36.42 4.33
CA ARG A 306 33.49 36.77 3.67
C ARG A 306 32.37 37.08 4.66
N ILE A 307 32.48 36.55 5.88
CA ILE A 307 31.50 36.75 6.97
C ILE A 307 31.99 37.73 8.03
N LYS A 308 33.16 38.37 7.82
CA LYS A 308 33.74 39.37 8.72
C LYS A 308 33.79 40.75 8.05
N ARG A 309 33.52 41.80 8.83
CA ARG A 309 33.61 43.21 8.40
C ARG A 309 34.30 44.05 9.47
N ASN A 310 34.86 45.20 9.09
CA ASN A 310 35.56 46.13 10.01
C ASN A 310 36.68 45.46 10.83
N VAL A 311 37.53 44.67 10.16
CA VAL A 311 38.61 43.91 10.81
C VAL A 311 39.72 44.86 11.27
N THR A 312 39.95 44.95 12.58
CA THR A 312 41.03 45.73 13.21
C THR A 312 41.89 44.84 14.09
N THR A 313 43.10 45.30 14.43
CA THR A 313 43.96 44.61 15.40
C THR A 313 43.34 44.73 16.80
N LEU A 314 43.39 43.64 17.58
CA LEU A 314 42.90 43.61 18.95
C LEU A 314 43.68 44.60 19.83
N ALA A 315 43.02 45.68 20.23
CA ALA A 315 43.60 46.78 21.03
C ALA A 315 43.09 46.72 22.47
N VAL A 316 43.65 45.82 23.26
CA VAL A 316 43.30 45.60 24.68
C VAL A 316 44.60 45.37 25.46
N ASP A 317 44.62 45.63 26.77
CA ASP A 317 45.71 45.17 27.63
C ASP A 317 45.55 43.67 27.86
N ALA A 318 46.12 42.88 26.96
CA ALA A 318 45.88 41.44 26.93
C ALA A 318 46.58 40.73 28.08
N ILE A 319 47.79 41.19 28.47
CA ILE A 319 48.46 40.69 29.67
C ILE A 319 47.58 40.88 30.91
N GLU A 320 47.00 42.07 31.08
CA GLU A 320 46.16 42.34 32.25
C GLU A 320 44.87 41.52 32.24
N ARG A 321 44.26 41.31 31.07
CA ARG A 321 43.14 40.37 30.95
C ARG A 321 43.54 38.96 31.34
N VAL A 322 44.65 38.44 30.81
CA VAL A 322 45.10 37.07 31.09
C VAL A 322 45.40 36.87 32.58
N LYS A 323 45.99 37.86 33.25
CA LYS A 323 46.24 37.80 34.71
C LYS A 323 44.96 37.71 35.55
N ASN A 324 43.87 38.29 35.05
CA ASN A 324 42.56 38.25 35.72
C ASN A 324 41.76 36.99 35.38
N LEU A 325 42.22 36.17 34.44
CA LEU A 325 41.60 34.86 34.19
C LEU A 325 41.98 33.89 35.32
N ARG A 326 41.01 33.11 35.77
CA ARG A 326 41.18 32.08 36.80
C ARG A 326 41.01 30.68 36.19
N PRO A 327 42.08 30.02 35.71
CA PRO A 327 42.04 28.60 35.39
C PRO A 327 41.63 27.81 36.64
N ILE A 328 40.77 26.81 36.45
CA ILE A 328 40.30 25.96 37.55
C ILE A 328 40.41 24.49 37.17
N THR A 329 40.46 23.65 38.19
CA THR A 329 40.11 22.23 38.07
C THR A 329 38.70 22.02 38.60
N TYR A 330 37.91 21.18 37.96
CA TYR A 330 36.54 20.88 38.38
C TYR A 330 36.20 19.40 38.15
N GLN A 331 35.13 18.97 38.81
CA GLN A 331 34.50 17.67 38.61
C GLN A 331 33.04 17.92 38.22
N TYR A 332 32.45 17.02 37.44
CA TYR A 332 31.03 17.15 37.11
C TYR A 332 30.17 16.79 38.32
N LYS A 333 29.15 17.61 38.56
CA LYS A 333 28.06 17.31 39.50
C LYS A 333 26.84 16.83 38.72
N ASP A 334 25.91 16.17 39.40
CA ASP A 334 24.60 15.88 38.81
C ASP A 334 23.87 17.18 38.46
N TYR A 335 23.57 17.35 37.16
CA TYR A 335 22.74 18.43 36.65
C TYR A 335 22.15 18.02 35.31
N ASP A 336 20.84 17.81 35.29
CA ASP A 336 20.10 17.42 34.09
C ASP A 336 20.65 16.11 33.48
N ILE A 337 21.16 16.15 32.24
CA ILE A 337 21.79 14.99 31.59
C ILE A 337 23.27 14.81 31.95
N TYR A 338 23.89 15.77 32.64
CA TYR A 338 25.24 15.61 33.20
C TYR A 338 25.17 14.82 34.49
N LYS A 339 26.05 13.83 34.62
CA LYS A 339 26.15 12.96 35.80
C LYS A 339 27.39 13.26 36.61
N GLN A 340 27.29 13.08 37.93
CA GLN A 340 28.42 13.20 38.83
C GLN A 340 29.55 12.27 38.37
N SER A 341 30.77 12.80 38.36
CA SER A 341 31.98 12.06 38.00
C SER A 341 33.14 12.52 38.84
N GLU A 342 33.94 11.56 39.33
CA GLU A 342 35.17 11.82 40.11
C GLU A 342 36.36 12.21 39.20
N ALA A 343 36.16 12.23 37.87
CA ALA A 343 37.19 12.66 36.93
C ALA A 343 37.48 14.16 37.09
N ILE A 344 38.75 14.49 37.32
CA ILE A 344 39.21 15.88 37.43
C ILE A 344 39.46 16.41 36.02
N HIS A 345 38.82 17.53 35.70
CA HIS A 345 38.96 18.26 34.46
C HIS A 345 39.59 19.63 34.70
N GLU A 346 40.27 20.17 33.70
CA GLU A 346 40.80 21.53 33.69
C GLU A 346 39.93 22.42 32.79
N GLY A 347 39.70 23.66 33.22
CA GLY A 347 38.93 24.59 32.41
C GLY A 347 38.69 25.92 33.11
N PHE A 348 37.56 26.55 32.76
CA PHE A 348 37.12 27.81 33.32
C PHE A 348 35.61 27.78 33.59
N ILE A 349 35.12 28.73 34.38
CA ILE A 349 33.69 28.99 34.52
C ILE A 349 33.32 30.07 33.50
N ALA A 350 32.39 29.76 32.59
CA ALA A 350 32.06 30.63 31.46
C ALA A 350 31.73 32.08 31.87
N HIS A 351 30.90 32.26 32.90
CA HIS A 351 30.55 33.58 33.41
C HIS A 351 31.75 34.38 33.94
N GLU A 352 32.68 33.75 34.66
CA GLU A 352 33.88 34.42 35.20
C GLU A 352 34.80 34.88 34.05
N VAL A 353 34.95 34.05 33.02
CA VAL A 353 35.71 34.45 31.82
C VAL A 353 35.01 35.60 31.09
N GLY A 354 33.68 35.59 31.02
CA GLY A 354 32.88 36.65 30.39
C GLY A 354 33.06 38.03 31.05
N GLU A 355 33.40 38.11 32.33
CA GLU A 355 33.70 39.39 33.00
C GLU A 355 35.02 40.01 32.53
N VAL A 356 35.96 39.18 32.07
CA VAL A 356 37.30 39.59 31.61
C VAL A 356 37.38 39.69 30.08
N ILE A 357 36.79 38.72 29.39
CA ILE A 357 36.71 38.61 27.93
C ILE A 357 35.23 38.37 27.56
N PRO A 358 34.44 39.43 27.33
CA PRO A 358 32.99 39.31 27.12
C PRO A 358 32.58 38.30 26.04
N ASP A 359 33.30 38.25 24.92
CA ASP A 359 32.98 37.35 23.81
C ASP A 359 33.27 35.86 24.09
N ALA A 360 34.02 35.56 25.16
CA ALA A 360 34.35 34.20 25.56
C ALA A 360 33.23 33.49 26.35
N CYS A 361 32.13 34.17 26.65
CA CYS A 361 30.96 33.57 27.29
C CYS A 361 29.74 33.68 26.37
N LYS A 362 29.12 32.53 26.06
CA LYS A 362 27.86 32.46 25.30
C LYS A 362 26.72 32.00 26.21
N GLY A 363 25.57 32.66 26.06
CA GLY A 363 24.39 32.46 26.91
C GLY A 363 24.35 33.40 28.12
N LYS A 364 23.14 33.66 28.62
CA LYS A 364 22.90 34.51 29.79
C LYS A 364 23.01 33.70 31.07
N LYS A 365 23.65 34.29 32.09
CA LYS A 365 23.79 33.67 33.41
C LYS A 365 22.41 33.29 33.96
N ASP A 366 22.30 32.09 34.51
CA ASP A 366 21.10 31.55 35.16
C ASP A 366 19.86 31.32 34.27
N GLU A 367 19.92 31.61 32.96
CA GLU A 367 18.84 31.29 31.98
C GLU A 367 19.06 29.95 31.25
N GLY A 368 20.18 29.28 31.51
CA GLY A 368 20.54 27.99 30.94
C GLY A 368 22.02 27.71 31.11
N LEU A 369 22.47 26.56 30.59
CA LEU A 369 23.90 26.25 30.53
C LEU A 369 24.61 27.23 29.60
N GLN A 370 25.67 27.85 30.13
CA GLN A 370 26.55 28.76 29.38
C GLN A 370 27.71 27.98 28.76
N ILE A 371 28.19 28.48 27.63
CA ILE A 371 29.24 27.85 26.83
C ILE A 371 30.47 28.75 26.79
N ILE A 372 31.65 28.14 26.83
CA ILE A 372 32.92 28.84 26.64
C ILE A 372 33.24 29.01 25.15
N GLY A 373 33.46 30.26 24.74
CA GLY A 373 34.03 30.63 23.46
C GLY A 373 35.56 30.52 23.50
N ILE A 374 36.11 29.48 22.88
CA ILE A 374 37.57 29.23 22.90
C ILE A 374 38.35 30.24 22.04
N ALA A 375 37.82 30.63 20.87
CA ALA A 375 38.54 31.52 19.95
C ALA A 375 38.87 32.90 20.55
N PRO A 376 37.97 33.60 21.26
CA PRO A 376 38.30 34.84 21.96
C PRO A 376 39.38 34.69 23.05
N ILE A 377 39.38 33.56 23.77
CA ILE A 377 40.41 33.24 24.78
C ILE A 377 41.77 33.08 24.08
N VAL A 378 41.82 32.27 23.02
CA VAL A 378 43.06 32.05 22.25
C VAL A 378 43.58 33.34 21.63
N ALA A 379 42.71 34.18 21.07
CA ALA A 379 43.10 35.48 20.52
C ALA A 379 43.71 36.41 21.60
N THR A 380 43.12 36.44 22.79
CA THR A 380 43.61 37.23 23.92
C THR A 380 44.94 36.68 24.44
N LEU A 381 45.08 35.36 24.59
CA LEU A 381 46.34 34.71 24.97
C LEU A 381 47.45 34.99 23.94
N THR A 382 47.13 34.95 22.65
CA THR A 382 48.08 35.27 21.56
C THR A 382 48.58 36.70 21.68
N LYS A 383 47.67 37.66 21.92
CA LYS A 383 48.03 39.07 22.09
C LYS A 383 48.85 39.31 23.37
N ALA A 384 48.50 38.65 24.47
CA ALA A 384 49.25 38.74 25.72
C ALA A 384 50.69 38.21 25.56
N LEU A 385 50.88 37.12 24.80
CA LEU A 385 52.19 36.61 24.48
C LEU A 385 53.00 37.59 23.63
N GLN A 386 52.38 38.21 22.61
CA GLN A 386 53.03 39.26 21.82
C GLN A 386 53.50 40.45 22.68
N GLU A 387 52.66 40.90 23.62
CA GLU A 387 53.02 41.96 24.57
C GLU A 387 54.14 41.53 25.53
N ALA A 388 54.13 40.27 25.98
CA ALA A 388 55.14 39.73 26.87
C ALA A 388 56.50 39.65 26.17
N VAL A 389 56.53 39.14 24.94
CA VAL A 389 57.74 39.10 24.10
C VAL A 389 58.30 40.51 23.90
N ALA A 390 57.47 41.50 23.55
CA ALA A 390 57.92 42.89 23.41
C ALA A 390 58.52 43.47 24.70
N LYS A 391 57.95 43.15 25.87
CA LYS A 391 58.52 43.56 27.16
C LYS A 391 59.85 42.85 27.46
N ILE A 392 59.98 41.58 27.10
CA ILE A 392 61.22 40.81 27.24
C ILE A 392 62.32 41.41 26.38
N GLU A 393 62.06 41.71 25.11
CA GLU A 393 63.05 42.33 24.20
C GLU A 393 63.57 43.68 24.74
N VAL A 394 62.67 44.49 25.33
CA VAL A 394 63.06 45.74 26.00
C VAL A 394 63.90 45.49 27.24
N LEU A 395 63.57 44.47 28.04
CA LEU A 395 64.35 44.10 29.23
C LEU A 395 65.73 43.56 28.85
N GLU A 396 65.84 42.70 27.85
CA GLU A 396 67.10 42.18 27.33
C GLU A 396 68.01 43.32 26.84
N THR A 397 67.46 44.30 26.13
CA THR A 397 68.20 45.49 25.69
C THR A 397 68.72 46.31 26.88
N LYS A 398 67.91 46.47 27.94
CA LYS A 398 68.31 47.18 29.16
C LYS A 398 69.38 46.42 29.94
N VAL A 399 69.25 45.09 30.05
CA VAL A 399 70.25 44.23 30.69
C VAL A 399 71.58 44.31 29.95
N ALA A 400 71.57 44.20 28.61
CA ALA A 400 72.79 44.35 27.81
C ALA A 400 73.45 45.73 27.98
N ALA A 401 72.67 46.80 28.11
CA ALA A 401 73.19 48.14 28.38
C ALA A 401 73.78 48.28 29.80
N LEU A 402 73.19 47.60 30.80
CA LEU A 402 73.70 47.57 32.17
C LEU A 402 74.95 46.70 32.31
N GLU A 403 75.08 45.61 31.55
CA GLU A 403 76.25 44.73 31.55
C GLU A 403 77.45 45.32 30.79
N ALA A 404 77.22 46.32 29.92
CA ALA A 404 78.24 46.99 29.13
C ALA A 404 78.90 48.22 29.81
N GLY A 405 78.39 48.64 30.98
CA GLY A 405 78.96 49.72 31.81
C GLY A 405 79.47 49.18 33.13
#